data_AF-A0A1J4IZD2-F1
#
_entry.id   AF-A0A1J4IZD2-F1
#
_cell.length_a   1.000
_cell.length_b   1.000
_cell.length_c   1.000
_cell.angle_alpha   90.00
_cell.angle_beta   90.00
_cell.angle_gamma   90.00
#
_symmetry.space_group_name_H-M   'P 1'
#
loop_
_entity.id
_entity.type
_entity.pdbx_description
1 polymer ?
#
loop_
_entity_poly.entity_id
_entity_poly.type
_entity_poly.pdbx_seq_one_letter_code
_entity_poly.pdbx_strand_id
1 'polypeptide(L)'
;MSSSDSIPFKILENPSSASFKTELERITPILTPNDADSFFDILLGHFSKKIQIPVGEAILISIRKLIRNEEIRYIFVDGEYIHRLPFSSQIFSDLVFNIIYDFVRLDPNVFDATLCSLFAQMFSFNPEKSLVILANYAQKINDTDDPWAMLDLLFYESKHFNNRKTGKQYLTLLTFLCSNYEDYAEGRGENCWKQICSMLTKNYIDVLQTGYDALRIIYKYYPNGSLPISAIKANLELDLVQPNIFAFLLSLPIDHPELKKPELINCLINCAETSEKAITVLLQLATNVKNAEAILKQKEWTKKQLPTLMDTLRLFLVIFQHDELRLQLISERRSFVAFLSKLVELGTSGVLTVITTILRRVDLDSEFVKVLDESGFLHAFIVSAKRADDDISMHSCLLLISTCAKIEYVPSYLEITVTIARLVKKDEFLTKIASYVAVELRKYRECAEIFTEYKLDDYFTENLDNPKIQKIAQRYFNTNIK
;
A
#
# COMPACT_ATOMS: atom_id res chain seq x y z
N MET A 1 13.20 -55.18 -51.14
CA MET A 1 12.23 -56.16 -50.59
C MET A 1 12.63 -56.43 -49.15
N SER A 2 12.03 -55.72 -48.20
CA SER A 2 12.02 -56.08 -46.79
C SER A 2 10.56 -56.33 -46.42
N SER A 3 10.26 -57.52 -45.93
CA SER A 3 8.93 -57.90 -45.45
C SER A 3 8.41 -56.87 -44.46
N SER A 4 7.23 -56.32 -44.76
CA SER A 4 6.43 -55.58 -43.80
C SER A 4 5.98 -56.56 -42.72
N ASP A 5 6.77 -56.69 -41.66
CA ASP A 5 6.33 -57.36 -40.44
C ASP A 5 5.25 -56.49 -39.79
N SER A 6 4.00 -56.68 -40.24
CA SER A 6 2.84 -55.99 -39.69
C SER A 6 2.77 -56.25 -38.19
N ILE A 7 2.72 -55.19 -37.39
CA ILE A 7 2.67 -55.30 -35.93
C ILE A 7 1.38 -56.05 -35.52
N PRO A 8 1.45 -57.17 -34.79
CA PRO A 8 0.27 -57.98 -34.48
C PRO A 8 -0.55 -57.36 -33.34
N PHE A 9 -1.47 -56.44 -33.66
CA PHE A 9 -2.30 -55.75 -32.67
C PHE A 9 -3.33 -56.61 -31.93
N LYS A 10 -3.57 -57.86 -32.36
CA LYS A 10 -4.57 -58.77 -31.79
C LYS A 10 -4.43 -58.98 -30.26
N ILE A 11 -3.20 -58.96 -29.74
CA ILE A 11 -2.97 -59.08 -28.29
C ILE A 11 -3.40 -57.80 -27.56
N LEU A 12 -3.25 -56.63 -28.18
CA LEU A 12 -3.64 -55.34 -27.62
C LEU A 12 -5.16 -55.10 -27.64
N GLU A 13 -5.95 -55.92 -28.35
CA GLU A 13 -7.41 -55.86 -28.28
C GLU A 13 -7.98 -56.40 -26.97
N ASN A 14 -7.21 -57.21 -26.23
CA ASN A 14 -7.64 -57.80 -24.96
C ASN A 14 -6.79 -57.30 -23.78
N PRO A 15 -7.25 -56.27 -23.04
CA PRO A 15 -6.50 -55.70 -21.91
C PRO A 15 -6.39 -56.66 -20.71
N SER A 16 -7.13 -57.77 -20.71
CA SER A 16 -7.03 -58.82 -19.68
C SER A 16 -5.99 -59.90 -20.02
N SER A 17 -5.37 -59.85 -21.20
CA SER A 17 -4.34 -60.83 -21.57
C SER A 17 -3.10 -60.71 -20.68
N ALA A 18 -2.58 -61.85 -20.20
CA ALA A 18 -1.34 -61.88 -19.43
C ALA A 18 -0.13 -61.32 -20.20
N SER A 19 -0.16 -61.39 -21.53
CA SER A 19 0.89 -60.86 -22.41
C SER A 19 0.71 -59.41 -22.82
N PHE A 20 -0.41 -58.75 -22.44
CA PHE A 20 -0.75 -57.41 -22.91
C PHE A 20 0.37 -56.39 -22.66
N LYS A 21 0.88 -56.33 -21.43
CA LYS A 21 1.91 -55.35 -21.06
C LYS A 21 3.23 -55.61 -21.76
N THR A 22 3.66 -56.87 -21.82
CA THR A 22 4.89 -57.28 -22.50
C THR A 22 4.82 -56.92 -23.97
N GLU A 23 3.67 -57.14 -24.60
CA GLU A 23 3.48 -56.81 -26.01
C GLU A 23 3.45 -55.29 -26.24
N LEU A 24 2.79 -54.54 -25.36
CA LEU A 24 2.77 -53.08 -25.40
C LEU A 24 4.18 -52.49 -25.27
N GLU A 25 4.99 -52.99 -24.33
CA GLU A 25 6.38 -52.59 -24.15
C GLU A 25 7.26 -52.94 -25.37
N ARG A 26 7.00 -54.08 -26.01
CA ARG A 26 7.70 -54.54 -27.21
C ARG A 26 7.37 -53.68 -28.44
N ILE A 27 6.11 -53.29 -28.61
CA ILE A 27 5.62 -52.52 -29.77
C ILE A 27 6.05 -51.06 -29.69
N THR A 28 6.00 -50.46 -28.50
CA THR A 28 6.28 -49.03 -28.30
C THR A 28 7.57 -48.53 -28.98
N PRO A 29 8.75 -49.18 -28.89
CA PRO A 29 9.97 -48.68 -29.53
C PRO A 29 10.05 -48.91 -31.05
N ILE A 30 9.20 -49.76 -31.62
CA ILE A 30 9.23 -50.12 -33.05
C ILE A 30 8.00 -49.62 -33.83
N LEU A 31 7.08 -48.91 -33.17
CA LEU A 31 5.87 -48.40 -33.78
C LEU A 31 6.23 -47.39 -34.90
N THR A 32 5.68 -47.60 -36.09
CA THR A 32 5.86 -46.69 -37.22
C THR A 32 4.68 -45.72 -37.33
N PRO A 33 4.83 -44.57 -38.03
CA PRO A 33 3.71 -43.66 -38.27
C PRO A 33 2.50 -44.34 -38.92
N ASN A 34 2.72 -45.26 -39.88
CA ASN A 34 1.64 -45.97 -40.58
C ASN A 34 0.77 -46.84 -39.64
N ASP A 35 1.35 -47.29 -38.53
CA ASP A 35 0.70 -48.17 -37.56
C ASP A 35 0.08 -47.39 -36.38
N ALA A 36 0.39 -46.10 -36.25
CA ALA A 36 0.10 -45.30 -35.06
C ALA A 36 -1.40 -45.06 -34.83
N ASP A 37 -2.17 -44.80 -35.89
CA ASP A 37 -3.62 -44.54 -35.84
C ASP A 37 -4.37 -45.73 -35.22
N SER A 38 -4.23 -46.92 -35.83
CA SER A 38 -4.84 -48.15 -35.33
C SER A 38 -4.37 -48.50 -33.91
N PHE A 39 -3.10 -48.24 -33.60
CA PHE A 39 -2.56 -48.46 -32.27
C PHE A 39 -3.25 -47.56 -31.22
N PHE A 40 -3.37 -46.26 -31.46
CA PHE A 40 -4.01 -45.34 -30.53
C PHE A 40 -5.51 -45.62 -30.39
N ASP A 41 -6.19 -45.99 -31.48
CA ASP A 41 -7.62 -46.32 -31.44
C ASP A 41 -7.90 -47.53 -30.51
N ILE A 42 -7.12 -48.60 -30.67
CA ILE A 42 -7.23 -49.80 -29.83
C ILE A 42 -6.96 -49.46 -28.37
N LEU A 43 -5.86 -48.77 -28.08
CA LEU A 43 -5.45 -48.51 -26.70
C LEU A 43 -6.40 -47.58 -25.96
N LEU A 44 -6.79 -46.47 -26.58
CA LEU A 44 -7.69 -45.50 -25.96
C LEU A 44 -9.13 -46.02 -25.89
N GLY A 45 -9.51 -46.92 -26.81
CA GLY A 45 -10.77 -47.65 -26.76
C GLY A 45 -10.99 -48.41 -25.44
N HIS A 46 -9.93 -48.87 -24.77
CA HIS A 46 -10.05 -49.59 -23.49
C HIS A 46 -10.51 -48.73 -22.32
N PHE A 47 -10.32 -47.40 -22.35
CA PHE A 47 -10.79 -46.51 -21.29
C PHE A 47 -12.31 -46.29 -21.30
N SER A 48 -13.00 -46.69 -22.38
CA SER A 48 -14.48 -46.73 -22.41
C SER A 48 -15.07 -47.84 -21.53
N LYS A 49 -14.23 -48.79 -21.08
CA LYS A 49 -14.62 -49.94 -20.24
C LYS A 49 -13.87 -49.91 -18.92
N LYS A 50 -14.30 -50.75 -17.97
CA LYS A 50 -13.57 -50.94 -16.70
C LYS A 50 -12.24 -51.64 -16.97
N ILE A 51 -11.16 -50.86 -16.98
CA ILE A 51 -9.79 -51.35 -17.17
C ILE A 51 -9.09 -51.55 -15.81
N GLN A 52 -8.20 -52.54 -15.73
CA GLN A 52 -7.35 -52.71 -14.56
C GLN A 52 -6.34 -51.56 -14.48
N ILE A 53 -6.15 -50.99 -13.29
CA ILE A 53 -5.27 -49.83 -13.07
C ILE A 53 -3.87 -50.05 -13.67
N PRO A 54 -3.18 -51.18 -13.40
CA PRO A 54 -1.82 -51.38 -13.90
C PRO A 54 -1.73 -51.50 -15.44
N VAL A 55 -2.85 -51.81 -16.10
CA VAL A 55 -2.94 -51.89 -17.57
C VAL A 55 -3.16 -50.48 -18.14
N GLY A 56 -4.09 -49.71 -17.56
CA GLY A 56 -4.32 -48.32 -17.94
C GLY A 56 -3.06 -47.45 -17.77
N GLU A 57 -2.32 -47.65 -16.68
CA GLU A 57 -1.03 -46.98 -16.47
C GLU A 57 -0.01 -47.31 -17.57
N ALA A 58 0.12 -48.59 -17.93
CA ALA A 58 1.03 -49.03 -18.98
C ALA A 58 0.66 -48.41 -20.34
N ILE A 59 -0.63 -48.31 -20.64
CA ILE A 59 -1.14 -47.63 -21.85
C ILE A 59 -0.70 -46.17 -21.88
N LEU A 60 -0.99 -45.40 -20.83
CA LEU A 60 -0.67 -43.97 -20.79
C LEU A 60 0.84 -43.70 -20.80
N ILE A 61 1.64 -44.55 -20.13
CA ILE A 61 3.11 -44.47 -20.18
C ILE A 61 3.62 -44.70 -21.60
N SER A 62 3.03 -45.66 -22.32
CA SER A 62 3.42 -45.98 -23.70
C SER A 62 3.05 -44.85 -24.64
N ILE A 63 1.82 -44.32 -24.54
CA ILE A 63 1.38 -43.12 -25.29
C ILE A 63 2.36 -41.96 -25.04
N ARG A 64 2.67 -41.66 -23.78
CA ARG A 64 3.60 -40.58 -23.42
C ARG A 64 4.98 -40.74 -24.04
N LYS A 65 5.50 -41.97 -24.15
CA LYS A 65 6.80 -42.23 -24.81
C LYS A 65 6.72 -41.96 -26.32
N LEU A 66 5.61 -42.37 -26.95
CA LEU A 66 5.41 -42.30 -28.39
C LEU A 66 5.23 -40.86 -28.89
N ILE A 67 4.46 -40.03 -28.20
CA ILE A 67 4.22 -38.63 -28.60
C ILE A 67 5.47 -37.74 -28.57
N ARG A 68 6.61 -38.25 -28.11
CA ARG A 68 7.91 -37.57 -28.23
C ARG A 68 8.47 -37.62 -29.64
N ASN A 69 8.08 -38.63 -30.43
CA ASN A 69 8.34 -38.67 -31.86
C ASN A 69 7.37 -37.71 -32.57
N GLU A 70 7.89 -36.81 -33.40
CA GLU A 70 7.12 -35.76 -34.07
C GLU A 70 6.07 -36.30 -35.05
N GLU A 71 6.41 -37.29 -35.88
CA GLU A 71 5.48 -37.88 -36.85
C GLU A 71 4.34 -38.62 -36.14
N ILE A 72 4.66 -39.37 -35.08
CA ILE A 72 3.66 -40.09 -34.28
C ILE A 72 2.79 -39.10 -33.49
N ARG A 73 3.37 -38.00 -32.99
CA ARG A 73 2.62 -36.94 -32.30
C ARG A 73 1.63 -36.27 -33.25
N TYR A 74 2.05 -35.96 -34.48
CA TYR A 74 1.16 -35.39 -35.49
C TYR A 74 -0.07 -36.28 -35.70
N ILE A 75 0.12 -37.59 -35.86
CA ILE A 75 -0.99 -38.55 -36.02
C ILE A 75 -1.87 -38.60 -34.77
N PHE A 76 -1.27 -38.54 -33.57
CA PHE A 76 -2.03 -38.50 -32.32
C PHE A 76 -2.93 -37.27 -32.21
N VAL A 77 -2.45 -36.11 -32.69
CA VAL A 77 -3.18 -34.83 -32.69
C VAL A 77 -4.25 -34.82 -33.78
N ASP A 78 -3.88 -35.13 -35.03
CA ASP A 78 -4.76 -35.11 -36.20
C ASP A 78 -5.92 -36.11 -36.07
N GLY A 79 -5.68 -37.27 -35.46
CA GLY A 79 -6.70 -38.26 -35.14
C GLY A 79 -7.54 -37.95 -33.88
N GLU A 80 -7.42 -36.75 -33.30
CA GLU A 80 -8.12 -36.29 -32.11
C GLU A 80 -7.98 -37.20 -30.87
N TYR A 81 -6.96 -38.06 -30.84
CA TYR A 81 -6.77 -39.04 -29.77
C TYR A 81 -6.52 -38.40 -28.40
N ILE A 82 -6.00 -37.17 -28.40
CA ILE A 82 -5.81 -36.41 -27.16
C ILE A 82 -7.13 -36.19 -26.42
N HIS A 83 -8.25 -35.99 -27.13
CA HIS A 83 -9.57 -35.80 -26.53
C HIS A 83 -10.13 -37.08 -25.89
N ARG A 84 -9.58 -38.24 -26.26
CA ARG A 84 -9.99 -39.57 -25.74
C ARG A 84 -9.23 -40.00 -24.49
N LEU A 85 -8.29 -39.17 -24.01
CA LEU A 85 -7.61 -39.44 -22.74
C LEU A 85 -8.61 -39.44 -21.57
N PRO A 86 -8.35 -40.21 -20.50
CA PRO A 86 -9.31 -40.37 -19.39
C PRO A 86 -9.28 -39.18 -18.42
N PHE A 87 -9.62 -37.97 -18.90
CA PHE A 87 -9.59 -36.72 -18.11
C PHE A 87 -10.44 -36.77 -16.85
N SER A 88 -11.58 -37.45 -16.88
CA SER A 88 -12.48 -37.57 -15.71
C SER A 88 -12.04 -38.64 -14.71
N SER A 89 -10.97 -39.39 -14.97
CA SER A 89 -10.48 -40.44 -14.08
C SER A 89 -9.41 -39.93 -13.11
N GLN A 90 -9.79 -39.76 -11.84
CA GLN A 90 -8.85 -39.40 -10.77
C GLN A 90 -7.71 -40.42 -10.61
N ILE A 91 -7.97 -41.71 -10.90
CA ILE A 91 -6.95 -42.76 -10.78
C ILE A 91 -5.81 -42.54 -11.77
N PHE A 92 -6.12 -42.06 -12.98
CA PHE A 92 -5.14 -41.87 -14.04
C PHE A 92 -4.67 -40.42 -14.18
N SER A 93 -5.18 -39.51 -13.35
CA SER A 93 -4.98 -38.06 -13.51
C SER A 93 -3.51 -37.69 -13.56
N ASP A 94 -2.67 -38.34 -12.75
CA ASP A 94 -1.23 -38.05 -12.70
C ASP A 94 -0.50 -38.35 -14.01
N LEU A 95 -0.88 -39.42 -14.72
CA LEU A 95 -0.31 -39.74 -16.03
C LEU A 95 -0.90 -38.87 -17.13
N VAL A 96 -2.17 -38.51 -17.05
CA VAL A 96 -2.78 -37.57 -17.99
C VAL A 96 -2.14 -36.18 -17.84
N PHE A 97 -1.92 -35.68 -16.62
CA PHE A 97 -1.19 -34.41 -16.39
C PHE A 97 0.21 -34.45 -17.02
N ASN A 98 0.91 -35.57 -16.92
CA ASN A 98 2.23 -35.73 -17.53
C ASN A 98 2.19 -35.68 -19.06
N ILE A 99 1.15 -36.24 -19.68
CA ILE A 99 0.95 -36.17 -21.14
C ILE A 99 0.63 -34.73 -21.55
N ILE A 100 -0.31 -34.08 -20.84
CA ILE A 100 -0.66 -32.67 -21.09
C ILE A 100 0.55 -31.75 -20.95
N TYR A 101 1.36 -31.96 -19.91
CA TYR A 101 2.60 -31.20 -19.73
C TYR A 101 3.60 -31.42 -20.87
N ASP A 102 3.72 -32.65 -21.38
CA ASP A 102 4.57 -32.93 -22.54
C ASP A 102 4.04 -32.20 -23.79
N PHE A 103 2.71 -32.12 -24.00
CA PHE A 103 2.12 -31.31 -25.09
C PHE A 103 2.39 -29.81 -24.96
N VAL A 104 2.25 -29.22 -23.77
CA VAL A 104 2.61 -27.81 -23.55
C VAL A 104 4.05 -27.50 -23.98
N ARG A 105 4.97 -28.48 -23.85
CA ARG A 105 6.37 -28.31 -24.22
C ARG A 105 6.67 -28.60 -25.68
N LEU A 106 5.97 -29.56 -26.28
CA LEU A 106 6.28 -30.08 -27.61
C LEU A 106 5.42 -29.46 -28.70
N ASP A 107 4.16 -29.16 -28.42
CA ASP A 107 3.18 -28.65 -29.37
C ASP A 107 2.05 -27.91 -28.64
N PRO A 108 2.25 -26.63 -28.26
CA PRO A 108 1.28 -25.87 -27.48
C PRO A 108 0.06 -25.40 -28.30
N ASN A 109 0.08 -25.52 -29.64
CA ASN A 109 -1.05 -25.14 -30.49
C ASN A 109 -2.20 -26.16 -30.48
N VAL A 110 -1.99 -27.33 -29.89
CA VAL A 110 -3.00 -28.37 -29.66
C VAL A 110 -4.11 -27.94 -28.70
N PHE A 111 -3.89 -26.91 -27.88
CA PHE A 111 -4.83 -26.49 -26.84
C PHE A 111 -5.95 -25.60 -27.38
N ASP A 112 -6.93 -26.23 -28.01
CA ASP A 112 -8.20 -25.60 -28.39
C ASP A 112 -9.19 -25.50 -27.21
N ALA A 113 -10.35 -24.89 -27.45
CA ALA A 113 -11.39 -24.74 -26.43
C ALA A 113 -11.91 -26.09 -25.89
N THR A 114 -11.95 -27.13 -26.72
CA THR A 114 -12.45 -28.46 -26.37
C THR A 114 -11.48 -29.15 -25.41
N LEU A 115 -10.21 -29.19 -25.77
CA LEU A 115 -9.16 -29.78 -24.94
C LEU A 115 -8.99 -29.00 -23.64
N CYS A 116 -9.05 -27.66 -23.67
CA CYS A 116 -9.00 -26.84 -22.46
C CYS A 116 -10.16 -27.18 -21.50
N SER A 117 -11.37 -27.42 -22.03
CA SER A 117 -12.51 -27.85 -21.21
C SER A 117 -12.29 -29.22 -20.57
N LEU A 118 -11.70 -30.17 -21.31
CA LEU A 118 -11.34 -31.49 -20.77
C LEU A 118 -10.25 -31.39 -19.69
N PHE A 119 -9.22 -30.57 -19.92
CA PHE A 119 -8.16 -30.30 -18.95
C PHE A 119 -8.70 -29.66 -17.67
N ALA A 120 -9.65 -28.73 -17.78
CA ALA A 120 -10.29 -28.06 -16.64
C ALA A 120 -10.94 -29.05 -15.65
N GLN A 121 -11.50 -30.16 -16.14
CA GLN A 121 -12.11 -31.20 -15.29
C GLN A 121 -11.11 -31.78 -14.27
N MET A 122 -9.81 -31.75 -14.60
CA MET A 122 -8.75 -32.30 -13.76
C MET A 122 -8.35 -31.38 -12.59
N PHE A 123 -8.79 -30.12 -12.57
CA PHE A 123 -8.30 -29.14 -11.59
C PHE A 123 -8.69 -29.53 -10.17
N SER A 124 -9.87 -30.15 -10.02
CA SER A 124 -10.33 -30.68 -8.73
C SER A 124 -9.47 -31.82 -8.19
N PHE A 125 -8.77 -32.56 -9.06
CA PHE A 125 -7.91 -33.68 -8.66
C PHE A 125 -6.54 -33.21 -8.18
N ASN A 126 -5.94 -32.24 -8.89
CA ASN A 126 -4.64 -31.68 -8.50
C ASN A 126 -4.49 -30.22 -8.98
N PRO A 127 -4.94 -29.25 -8.16
CA PRO A 127 -4.80 -27.83 -8.48
C PRO A 127 -3.34 -27.40 -8.65
N GLU A 128 -2.41 -28.00 -7.91
CA GLU A 128 -0.98 -27.66 -7.96
C GLU A 128 -0.38 -27.99 -9.33
N LYS A 129 -0.58 -29.22 -9.82
CA LYS A 129 -0.12 -29.62 -11.16
C LYS A 129 -0.81 -28.82 -12.26
N SER A 130 -2.11 -28.58 -12.12
CA SER A 130 -2.88 -27.78 -13.09
C SER A 130 -2.28 -26.38 -13.22
N LEU A 131 -1.97 -25.74 -12.09
CA LEU A 131 -1.37 -24.41 -12.08
C LEU A 131 0.06 -24.41 -12.65
N VAL A 132 0.86 -25.45 -12.38
CA VAL A 132 2.20 -25.60 -12.97
C VAL A 132 2.12 -25.71 -14.49
N ILE A 133 1.17 -26.49 -15.03
CA ILE A 133 0.97 -26.62 -16.47
C ILE A 133 0.57 -25.28 -17.08
N LEU A 134 -0.38 -24.57 -16.47
CA LEU A 134 -0.77 -23.21 -16.90
C LEU A 134 0.40 -22.24 -16.86
N ALA A 135 1.26 -22.31 -15.83
CA ALA A 135 2.44 -21.47 -15.72
C ALA A 135 3.51 -21.78 -16.78
N ASN A 136 3.63 -23.04 -17.21
CA ASN A 136 4.52 -23.42 -18.31
C ASN A 136 3.94 -23.00 -19.66
N TYR A 137 2.63 -23.15 -19.85
CA TYR A 137 1.94 -22.67 -21.05
C TYR A 137 2.03 -21.15 -21.19
N ALA A 138 1.91 -20.42 -20.08
CA ALA A 138 2.11 -18.96 -20.03
C ALA A 138 3.49 -18.49 -20.50
N GLN A 139 4.52 -19.34 -20.47
CA GLN A 139 5.85 -19.01 -21.01
C GLN A 139 5.93 -19.22 -22.54
N LYS A 140 4.88 -19.76 -23.14
CA LYS A 140 4.77 -20.12 -24.55
C LYS A 140 3.73 -19.31 -25.32
N ILE A 141 3.18 -18.26 -24.71
CA ILE A 141 2.15 -17.39 -25.30
C ILE A 141 2.55 -16.85 -26.68
N ASN A 142 3.81 -16.44 -26.84
CA ASN A 142 4.31 -15.91 -28.12
C ASN A 142 4.53 -16.99 -29.20
N ASP A 143 4.52 -18.27 -28.80
CA ASP A 143 4.68 -19.43 -29.69
C ASP A 143 3.32 -20.05 -30.06
N THR A 144 2.20 -19.47 -29.60
CA THR A 144 0.85 -20.01 -29.74
C THR A 144 -0.09 -19.10 -30.51
N ASP A 145 -0.91 -19.67 -31.39
CA ASP A 145 -1.84 -18.92 -32.24
C ASP A 145 -3.03 -18.33 -31.45
N ASP A 146 -3.62 -19.12 -30.54
CA ASP A 146 -4.71 -18.69 -29.65
C ASP A 146 -4.46 -19.16 -28.20
N PRO A 147 -3.68 -18.40 -27.39
CA PRO A 147 -3.36 -18.78 -26.02
C PRO A 147 -4.53 -18.66 -25.04
N TRP A 148 -5.64 -18.06 -25.48
CA TRP A 148 -6.66 -17.54 -24.58
C TRP A 148 -7.52 -18.61 -23.94
N ALA A 149 -7.91 -19.64 -24.71
CA ALA A 149 -8.71 -20.75 -24.20
C ALA A 149 -8.07 -21.42 -22.96
N MET A 150 -6.75 -21.59 -22.99
CA MET A 150 -5.98 -22.20 -21.92
C MET A 150 -5.79 -21.23 -20.74
N LEU A 151 -5.42 -19.98 -21.01
CA LEU A 151 -5.17 -19.00 -19.94
C LEU A 151 -6.44 -18.57 -19.21
N ASP A 152 -7.59 -18.53 -19.89
CA ASP A 152 -8.86 -18.13 -19.26
C ASP A 152 -9.38 -19.16 -18.26
N LEU A 153 -8.85 -20.40 -18.27
CA LEU A 153 -9.05 -21.37 -17.20
C LEU A 153 -8.59 -20.84 -15.83
N LEU A 154 -7.63 -19.91 -15.80
CA LEU A 154 -7.24 -19.22 -14.57
C LEU A 154 -8.41 -18.50 -13.91
N PHE A 155 -9.38 -18.00 -14.69
CA PHE A 155 -10.55 -17.32 -14.17
C PHE A 155 -11.73 -18.28 -13.96
N TYR A 156 -12.02 -19.15 -14.94
CA TYR A 156 -13.15 -20.08 -14.87
C TYR A 156 -13.03 -21.06 -13.72
N GLU A 157 -11.81 -21.52 -13.42
CA GLU A 157 -11.54 -22.49 -12.36
C GLU A 157 -10.81 -21.89 -11.15
N SER A 158 -10.90 -20.57 -10.97
CA SER A 158 -10.21 -19.82 -9.90
C SER A 158 -10.50 -20.33 -8.49
N LYS A 159 -11.69 -20.90 -8.27
CA LYS A 159 -12.10 -21.55 -7.00
C LYS A 159 -11.14 -22.64 -6.54
N HIS A 160 -10.49 -23.34 -7.47
CA HIS A 160 -9.54 -24.41 -7.17
C HIS A 160 -8.19 -23.87 -6.72
N PHE A 161 -7.85 -22.63 -7.07
CA PHE A 161 -6.57 -22.02 -6.73
C PHE A 161 -6.60 -21.20 -5.45
N ASN A 162 -7.79 -20.77 -5.00
CA ASN A 162 -7.97 -19.98 -3.78
C ASN A 162 -7.84 -20.82 -2.50
N ASN A 163 -6.62 -21.29 -2.22
CA ASN A 163 -6.28 -22.06 -1.03
C ASN A 163 -4.82 -21.83 -0.62
N ARG A 164 -4.41 -22.38 0.53
CA ARG A 164 -3.06 -22.18 1.10
C ARG A 164 -1.92 -22.70 0.20
N LYS A 165 -2.16 -23.77 -0.56
CA LYS A 165 -1.10 -24.44 -1.32
C LYS A 165 -0.80 -23.74 -2.64
N THR A 166 -1.84 -23.25 -3.31
CA THR A 166 -1.74 -22.69 -4.67
C THR A 166 -2.01 -21.19 -4.75
N GLY A 167 -2.64 -20.60 -3.74
CA GLY A 167 -3.13 -19.21 -3.82
C GLY A 167 -2.03 -18.21 -4.11
N LYS A 168 -0.87 -18.37 -3.45
CA LYS A 168 0.29 -17.51 -3.69
C LYS A 168 0.80 -17.63 -5.13
N GLN A 169 1.05 -18.85 -5.60
CA GLN A 169 1.57 -19.12 -6.95
C GLN A 169 0.59 -18.64 -8.02
N TYR A 170 -0.70 -18.76 -7.76
CA TYR A 170 -1.75 -18.30 -8.65
C TYR A 170 -1.75 -16.78 -8.81
N LEU A 171 -1.69 -16.05 -7.70
CA LEU A 171 -1.56 -14.59 -7.72
C LEU A 171 -0.28 -14.13 -8.42
N THR A 172 0.84 -14.82 -8.18
CA THR A 172 2.10 -14.57 -8.88
C THR A 172 1.98 -14.79 -10.38
N LEU A 173 1.27 -15.84 -10.82
CA LEU A 173 1.07 -16.13 -12.25
C LEU A 173 0.22 -15.04 -12.92
N LEU A 174 -0.89 -14.61 -12.31
CA LEU A 174 -1.70 -13.50 -12.82
C LEU A 174 -0.87 -12.21 -12.97
N THR A 175 -0.04 -11.94 -11.97
CA THR A 175 0.86 -10.77 -11.96
C THR A 175 1.94 -10.88 -13.03
N PHE A 176 2.54 -12.06 -13.19
CA PHE A 176 3.53 -12.35 -14.22
C PHE A 176 2.94 -12.11 -15.61
N LEU A 177 1.75 -12.63 -15.89
CA LEU A 177 1.09 -12.48 -17.18
C LEU A 177 0.85 -10.99 -17.51
N CYS A 178 0.28 -10.22 -16.57
CA CYS A 178 0.06 -8.79 -16.78
C CYS A 178 1.38 -8.00 -16.93
N SER A 179 2.46 -8.45 -16.30
CA SER A 179 3.73 -7.70 -16.32
C SER A 179 4.60 -7.95 -17.54
N ASN A 180 4.40 -9.08 -18.22
CA ASN A 180 5.27 -9.51 -19.33
C ASN A 180 4.56 -9.51 -20.68
N TYR A 181 3.22 -9.48 -20.72
CA TYR A 181 2.44 -9.53 -21.95
C TYR A 181 1.39 -8.42 -21.95
N GLU A 182 1.62 -7.39 -22.78
CA GLU A 182 0.77 -6.20 -22.88
C GLU A 182 -0.66 -6.56 -23.32
N ASP A 183 -0.82 -7.35 -24.38
CA ASP A 183 -2.12 -7.82 -24.87
C ASP A 183 -2.93 -8.55 -23.80
N TYR A 184 -2.25 -9.34 -22.95
CA TYR A 184 -2.90 -10.00 -21.82
C TYR A 184 -3.35 -8.97 -20.78
N ALA A 185 -2.49 -8.01 -20.44
CA ALA A 185 -2.79 -6.98 -19.47
C ALA A 185 -3.96 -6.10 -19.91
N GLU A 186 -4.02 -5.71 -21.19
CA GLU A 186 -5.12 -4.94 -21.77
C GLU A 186 -6.44 -5.71 -21.77
N GLY A 187 -6.41 -6.99 -22.22
CA GLY A 187 -7.63 -7.79 -22.33
C GLY A 187 -8.16 -8.34 -21.00
N ARG A 188 -7.29 -8.55 -20.01
CA ARG A 188 -7.62 -9.30 -18.78
C ARG A 188 -7.22 -8.61 -17.48
N GLY A 189 -6.65 -7.41 -17.53
CA GLY A 189 -6.24 -6.66 -16.33
C GLY A 189 -7.38 -6.46 -15.33
N GLU A 190 -8.59 -6.17 -15.82
CA GLU A 190 -9.79 -6.07 -14.97
C GLU A 190 -10.14 -7.40 -14.28
N ASN A 191 -10.08 -8.51 -15.02
CA ASN A 191 -10.36 -9.84 -14.47
C ASN A 191 -9.34 -10.23 -13.41
N CYS A 192 -8.06 -9.99 -13.66
CA CYS A 192 -6.98 -10.16 -12.69
C CYS A 192 -7.23 -9.32 -11.43
N TRP A 193 -7.56 -8.04 -11.59
CA TRP A 193 -7.85 -7.13 -10.47
C TRP A 193 -9.01 -7.65 -9.62
N LYS A 194 -10.16 -7.94 -10.23
CA LYS A 194 -11.35 -8.48 -9.56
C LYS A 194 -11.03 -9.77 -8.82
N GLN A 195 -10.28 -10.66 -9.45
CA GLN A 195 -9.91 -11.94 -8.86
C GLN A 195 -8.99 -11.76 -7.64
N ILE A 196 -7.97 -10.90 -7.74
CA ILE A 196 -7.08 -10.60 -6.61
C ILE A 196 -7.88 -9.97 -5.46
N CYS A 197 -8.74 -8.98 -5.75
CA CYS A 197 -9.60 -8.37 -4.75
C CYS A 197 -10.49 -9.40 -4.04
N SER A 198 -11.04 -10.37 -4.77
CA SER A 198 -11.86 -11.44 -4.17
C SER A 198 -11.04 -12.27 -3.17
N MET A 199 -9.77 -12.55 -3.49
CA MET A 199 -8.87 -13.32 -2.64
C MET A 199 -8.39 -12.57 -1.39
N LEU A 200 -8.61 -11.24 -1.30
CA LEU A 200 -8.24 -10.45 -0.12
C LEU A 200 -9.29 -10.46 1.00
N THR A 201 -10.51 -10.95 0.75
CA THR A 201 -11.65 -10.81 1.68
C THR A 201 -11.65 -11.77 2.87
N LYS A 202 -10.82 -12.83 2.84
CA LYS A 202 -10.48 -13.75 3.95
C LYS A 202 -9.53 -14.82 3.41
N ASN A 203 -8.25 -14.75 3.78
CA ASN A 203 -7.26 -15.70 3.26
C ASN A 203 -6.08 -15.91 4.20
N TYR A 204 -5.17 -16.80 3.81
CA TYR A 204 -3.91 -17.02 4.49
C TYR A 204 -2.98 -15.81 4.34
N ILE A 205 -2.19 -15.53 5.37
CA ILE A 205 -1.35 -14.32 5.47
C ILE A 205 -0.43 -14.17 4.23
N ASP A 206 0.19 -15.25 3.77
CA ASP A 206 1.07 -15.26 2.61
C ASP A 206 0.33 -14.96 1.30
N VAL A 207 -0.91 -15.43 1.17
CA VAL A 207 -1.79 -15.12 0.04
C VAL A 207 -2.20 -13.64 0.08
N LEU A 208 -2.55 -13.11 1.25
CA LEU A 208 -2.91 -11.70 1.42
C LEU A 208 -1.74 -10.76 1.08
N GLN A 209 -0.54 -11.05 1.60
CA GLN A 209 0.67 -10.30 1.29
C GLN A 209 0.93 -10.27 -0.23
N THR A 210 0.92 -11.44 -0.87
CA THR A 210 1.12 -11.57 -2.32
C THR A 210 0.00 -10.86 -3.10
N GLY A 211 -1.24 -10.86 -2.60
CA GLY A 211 -2.36 -10.18 -3.22
C GLY A 211 -2.20 -8.66 -3.24
N TYR A 212 -1.76 -8.04 -2.15
CA TYR A 212 -1.49 -6.59 -2.14
C TYR A 212 -0.29 -6.22 -3.01
N ASP A 213 0.76 -7.06 -3.03
CA ASP A 213 1.89 -6.88 -3.95
C ASP A 213 1.46 -6.99 -5.42
N ALA A 214 0.56 -7.93 -5.73
CA ALA A 214 -0.03 -8.11 -7.04
C ALA A 214 -0.87 -6.89 -7.46
N LEU A 215 -1.75 -6.38 -6.58
CA LEU A 215 -2.52 -5.16 -6.87
C LEU A 215 -1.62 -3.98 -7.19
N ARG A 216 -0.53 -3.78 -6.43
CA ARG A 216 0.46 -2.73 -6.71
C ARG A 216 1.05 -2.83 -8.11
N ILE A 217 1.34 -4.05 -8.57
CA ILE A 217 1.93 -4.27 -9.90
C ILE A 217 0.87 -4.08 -10.98
N ILE A 218 -0.30 -4.70 -10.82
CA ILE A 218 -1.37 -4.70 -11.82
C ILE A 218 -2.02 -3.32 -11.97
N TYR A 219 -2.02 -2.48 -10.93
CA TYR A 219 -2.55 -1.12 -11.01
C TYR A 219 -1.94 -0.31 -12.16
N LYS A 220 -0.67 -0.56 -12.52
CA LYS A 220 0.00 0.10 -13.65
C LYS A 220 -0.68 -0.16 -14.99
N TYR A 221 -1.28 -1.34 -15.15
CA TYR A 221 -1.94 -1.78 -16.37
C TYR A 221 -3.46 -1.59 -16.29
N TYR A 222 -4.03 -1.58 -15.08
CA TYR A 222 -5.46 -1.35 -14.85
C TYR A 222 -5.69 -0.30 -13.74
N PRO A 223 -5.49 1.00 -14.04
CA PRO A 223 -5.61 2.07 -13.06
C PRO A 223 -7.05 2.38 -12.63
N ASN A 224 -8.04 1.85 -13.37
CA ASN A 224 -9.47 2.05 -13.10
C ASN A 224 -10.01 1.08 -12.02
N GLY A 225 -9.16 0.22 -11.45
CA GLY A 225 -9.56 -0.73 -10.42
C GLY A 225 -9.99 -0.04 -9.12
N SER A 226 -11.20 -0.36 -8.64
CA SER A 226 -11.66 0.07 -7.32
C SER A 226 -10.82 -0.59 -6.22
N LEU A 227 -10.42 0.18 -5.20
CA LEU A 227 -9.69 -0.33 -4.05
C LEU A 227 -10.61 -1.21 -3.19
N PRO A 228 -10.12 -2.36 -2.73
CA PRO A 228 -10.88 -3.25 -1.86
C PRO A 228 -10.87 -2.73 -0.41
N ILE A 229 -11.46 -1.56 -0.16
CA ILE A 229 -11.38 -0.85 1.15
C ILE A 229 -11.86 -1.72 2.31
N SER A 230 -12.93 -2.49 2.12
CA SER A 230 -13.42 -3.41 3.16
C SER A 230 -12.38 -4.48 3.52
N ALA A 231 -11.65 -5.01 2.52
CA ALA A 231 -10.58 -5.97 2.75
C ALA A 231 -9.34 -5.29 3.35
N ILE A 232 -8.97 -4.09 2.90
CA ILE A 232 -7.89 -3.28 3.48
C ILE A 232 -8.15 -3.08 4.97
N LYS A 233 -9.34 -2.62 5.33
CA LYS A 233 -9.75 -2.42 6.72
C LYS A 233 -9.60 -3.70 7.55
N ALA A 234 -10.13 -4.82 7.08
CA ALA A 234 -10.05 -6.08 7.81
C ALA A 234 -8.60 -6.58 7.94
N ASN A 235 -7.80 -6.42 6.89
CA ASN A 235 -6.43 -6.93 6.84
C ASN A 235 -5.42 -6.01 7.54
N LEU A 236 -5.74 -4.74 7.79
CA LEU A 236 -4.91 -3.83 8.59
C LEU A 236 -4.83 -4.26 10.06
N GLU A 237 -5.80 -5.04 10.55
CA GLU A 237 -5.73 -5.67 11.89
C GLU A 237 -4.65 -6.76 11.97
N LEU A 238 -4.09 -7.19 10.83
CA LEU A 238 -3.05 -8.21 10.76
C LEU A 238 -1.68 -7.55 10.57
N ASP A 239 -0.89 -7.44 11.64
CA ASP A 239 0.43 -6.78 11.63
C ASP A 239 1.36 -7.30 10.53
N LEU A 240 1.32 -8.60 10.23
CA LEU A 240 2.16 -9.21 9.19
C LEU A 240 1.77 -8.78 7.77
N VAL A 241 0.55 -8.30 7.53
CA VAL A 241 0.04 -7.90 6.21
C VAL A 241 0.15 -6.39 5.99
N GLN A 242 0.18 -5.60 7.06
CA GLN A 242 0.27 -4.13 7.02
C GLN A 242 1.36 -3.58 6.09
N PRO A 243 2.61 -4.11 6.07
CA PRO A 243 3.66 -3.59 5.18
C PRO A 243 3.27 -3.61 3.70
N ASN A 244 2.62 -4.68 3.23
CA ASN A 244 2.18 -4.83 1.84
C ASN A 244 1.00 -3.90 1.53
N ILE A 245 0.07 -3.72 2.48
CA ILE A 245 -1.02 -2.75 2.35
C ILE A 245 -0.47 -1.34 2.19
N PHE A 246 0.44 -0.92 3.08
CA PHE A 246 1.02 0.42 3.01
C PHE A 246 1.84 0.61 1.73
N ALA A 247 2.62 -0.39 1.31
CA ALA A 247 3.36 -0.34 0.05
C ALA A 247 2.43 -0.23 -1.17
N PHE A 248 1.27 -0.90 -1.15
CA PHE A 248 0.24 -0.73 -2.16
C PHE A 248 -0.35 0.68 -2.14
N LEU A 249 -0.79 1.18 -0.98
CA LEU A 249 -1.37 2.52 -0.87
C LEU A 249 -0.40 3.63 -1.28
N LEU A 250 0.89 3.52 -0.94
CA LEU A 250 1.94 4.47 -1.33
C LEU A 250 2.26 4.42 -2.82
N SER A 251 1.93 3.33 -3.52
CA SER A 251 2.15 3.20 -4.97
C SER A 251 1.05 3.85 -5.81
N LEU A 252 -0.09 4.17 -5.21
CA LEU A 252 -1.22 4.77 -5.90
C LEU A 252 -0.98 6.27 -6.14
N PRO A 253 -1.54 6.83 -7.23
CA PRO A 253 -1.57 8.27 -7.44
C PRO A 253 -2.21 8.99 -6.24
N ILE A 254 -1.60 10.09 -5.78
CA ILE A 254 -2.05 10.80 -4.57
C ILE A 254 -3.49 11.33 -4.76
N ASP A 255 -3.88 11.66 -5.98
CA ASP A 255 -5.22 12.14 -6.33
C ASP A 255 -6.26 11.02 -6.57
N HIS A 256 -5.89 9.75 -6.32
CA HIS A 256 -6.80 8.62 -6.49
C HIS A 256 -8.09 8.82 -5.67
N PRO A 257 -9.28 8.76 -6.30
CA PRO A 257 -10.54 9.20 -5.69
C PRO A 257 -10.96 8.37 -4.48
N GLU A 258 -10.42 7.17 -4.32
CA GLU A 258 -10.75 6.31 -3.19
C GLU A 258 -9.86 6.53 -1.96
N LEU A 259 -8.72 7.22 -2.10
CA LEU A 259 -7.83 7.53 -0.97
C LEU A 259 -8.44 8.55 0.00
N LYS A 260 -9.39 9.36 -0.48
CA LYS A 260 -10.15 10.32 0.34
C LYS A 260 -11.36 9.69 1.06
N LYS A 261 -11.64 8.39 0.91
CA LYS A 261 -12.80 7.78 1.57
C LYS A 261 -12.60 7.81 3.09
N PRO A 262 -13.57 8.32 3.87
CA PRO A 262 -13.44 8.46 5.33
C PRO A 262 -13.10 7.16 6.05
N GLU A 263 -13.65 6.04 5.57
CA GLU A 263 -13.41 4.71 6.13
C GLU A 263 -11.92 4.34 6.09
N LEU A 264 -11.26 4.55 4.95
CA LEU A 264 -9.84 4.25 4.79
C LEU A 264 -8.99 5.18 5.66
N ILE A 265 -9.27 6.48 5.63
CA ILE A 265 -8.52 7.47 6.41
C ILE A 265 -8.63 7.16 7.91
N ASN A 266 -9.82 6.87 8.41
CA ASN A 266 -10.03 6.56 9.82
C ASN A 266 -9.27 5.27 10.22
N CYS A 267 -9.24 4.25 9.36
CA CYS A 267 -8.40 3.07 9.57
C CYS A 267 -6.91 3.42 9.64
N LEU A 268 -6.42 4.25 8.72
CA LEU A 268 -5.02 4.69 8.71
C LEU A 268 -4.66 5.51 9.97
N ILE A 269 -5.55 6.39 10.43
CA ILE A 269 -5.35 7.16 11.67
C ILE A 269 -5.25 6.21 12.88
N ASN A 270 -6.12 5.21 12.97
CA ASN A 270 -6.07 4.24 14.07
C ASN A 270 -4.79 3.40 14.01
N CYS A 271 -4.37 2.94 12.81
CA CYS A 271 -3.10 2.24 12.65
C CYS A 271 -1.89 3.12 12.93
N ALA A 272 -1.97 4.43 12.67
CA ALA A 272 -0.89 5.38 12.90
C ALA A 272 -0.58 5.59 14.38
N GLU A 273 -1.47 5.22 15.31
CA GLU A 273 -1.18 5.24 16.75
C GLU A 273 -0.03 4.30 17.14
N THR A 274 0.19 3.22 16.37
CA THR A 274 1.22 2.22 16.65
C THR A 274 2.21 1.99 15.50
N SER A 275 1.91 2.48 14.29
CA SER A 275 2.67 2.18 13.08
C SER A 275 3.25 3.42 12.41
N GLU A 276 4.58 3.51 12.37
CA GLU A 276 5.32 4.56 11.64
C GLU A 276 5.01 4.57 10.13
N LYS A 277 4.72 3.39 9.56
CA LYS A 277 4.37 3.28 8.14
C LYS A 277 2.98 3.85 7.86
N ALA A 278 2.02 3.66 8.77
CA ALA A 278 0.68 4.22 8.61
C ALA A 278 0.70 5.75 8.65
N ILE A 279 1.47 6.37 9.56
CA ILE A 279 1.62 7.83 9.54
C ILE A 279 2.35 8.32 8.29
N THR A 280 3.32 7.56 7.78
CA THR A 280 3.99 7.88 6.50
C THR A 280 2.99 7.93 5.34
N VAL A 281 2.04 6.98 5.28
CA VAL A 281 0.94 7.01 4.30
C VAL A 281 0.11 8.29 4.48
N LEU A 282 -0.33 8.60 5.70
CA LEU A 282 -1.13 9.80 5.97
C LEU A 282 -0.40 11.10 5.58
N LEU A 283 0.89 11.21 5.89
CA LEU A 283 1.72 12.35 5.50
C LEU A 283 1.79 12.51 3.99
N GLN A 284 2.01 11.41 3.26
CA GLN A 284 2.04 11.42 1.79
C GLN A 284 0.68 11.82 1.23
N LEU A 285 -0.43 11.28 1.75
CA LEU A 285 -1.77 11.64 1.34
C LEU A 285 -2.05 13.13 1.57
N ALA A 286 -1.67 13.66 2.74
CA ALA A 286 -1.90 15.05 3.13
C ALA A 286 -1.14 16.07 2.27
N THR A 287 -0.18 15.65 1.43
CA THR A 287 0.44 16.56 0.45
C THR A 287 -0.55 17.05 -0.60
N ASN A 288 -1.64 16.32 -0.86
CA ASN A 288 -2.74 16.77 -1.70
C ASN A 288 -3.85 17.41 -0.85
N VAL A 289 -4.31 18.58 -1.27
CA VAL A 289 -5.27 19.37 -0.49
C VAL A 289 -6.62 18.70 -0.26
N LYS A 290 -7.14 17.94 -1.24
CA LYS A 290 -8.42 17.22 -1.11
C LYS A 290 -8.33 16.07 -0.09
N ASN A 291 -7.18 15.40 -0.06
CA ASN A 291 -6.91 14.36 0.94
C ASN A 291 -6.67 14.97 2.31
N ALA A 292 -5.91 16.07 2.40
CA ALA A 292 -5.70 16.81 3.64
C ALA A 292 -7.03 17.28 4.24
N GLU A 293 -7.95 17.80 3.42
CA GLU A 293 -9.31 18.17 3.84
C GLU A 293 -10.08 16.94 4.36
N ALA A 294 -9.95 15.78 3.71
CA ALA A 294 -10.59 14.54 4.14
C ALA A 294 -10.03 13.99 5.46
N ILE A 295 -8.73 14.16 5.71
CA ILE A 295 -8.06 13.86 6.99
C ILE A 295 -8.55 14.82 8.07
N LEU A 296 -8.63 16.12 7.76
CA LEU A 296 -9.10 17.15 8.68
C LEU A 296 -10.55 16.91 9.14
N LYS A 297 -11.41 16.36 8.27
CA LYS A 297 -12.78 15.97 8.61
C LYS A 297 -12.86 14.79 9.59
N GLN A 298 -11.77 14.04 9.79
CA GLN A 298 -11.74 13.01 10.83
C GLN A 298 -11.60 13.65 12.20
N LYS A 299 -12.39 13.20 13.15
CA LYS A 299 -12.42 13.80 14.49
C LYS A 299 -11.22 13.35 15.33
N GLU A 300 -10.79 14.23 16.22
CA GLU A 300 -9.89 13.91 17.35
C GLU A 300 -8.47 13.44 17.02
N TRP A 301 -8.03 13.36 15.75
CA TRP A 301 -6.69 12.85 15.43
C TRP A 301 -5.56 13.73 16.01
N THR A 302 -5.80 15.03 16.18
CA THR A 302 -4.87 15.95 16.85
C THR A 302 -4.73 15.69 18.35
N LYS A 303 -5.67 14.95 18.96
CA LYS A 303 -5.61 14.55 20.37
C LYS A 303 -4.84 13.25 20.58
N LYS A 304 -4.59 12.49 19.50
CA LYS A 304 -3.84 11.23 19.48
C LYS A 304 -2.33 11.46 19.33
N GLN A 305 -1.55 10.45 19.69
CA GLN A 305 -0.11 10.36 19.41
C GLN A 305 0.05 9.41 18.22
N LEU A 306 0.56 9.88 17.07
CA LEU A 306 0.48 9.15 15.80
C LEU A 306 1.84 8.89 15.12
N PRO A 307 2.68 7.94 15.58
CA PRO A 307 2.61 7.22 16.85
C PRO A 307 3.17 8.06 18.00
N THR A 308 3.94 9.10 17.69
CA THR A 308 4.43 10.08 18.65
C THR A 308 3.70 11.40 18.50
N LEU A 309 3.79 12.26 19.53
CA LEU A 309 3.26 13.62 19.44
C LEU A 309 3.98 14.45 18.34
N MET A 310 5.26 14.16 18.07
CA MET A 310 6.02 14.80 16.99
C MET A 310 5.50 14.41 15.62
N ASP A 311 5.04 13.18 15.44
CA ASP A 311 4.47 12.71 14.19
C ASP A 311 3.05 13.26 13.98
N THR A 312 2.27 13.40 15.06
CA THR A 312 1.02 14.19 15.03
C THR A 312 1.28 15.64 14.60
N LEU A 313 2.34 16.27 15.12
CA LEU A 313 2.76 17.61 14.69
C LEU A 313 3.18 17.64 13.22
N ARG A 314 3.91 16.64 12.73
CA ARG A 314 4.27 16.57 11.29
C ARG A 314 3.03 16.51 10.41
N LEU A 315 2.04 15.69 10.75
CA LEU A 315 0.78 15.61 10.00
C LEU A 315 0.02 16.94 10.05
N PHE A 316 -0.04 17.55 11.24
CA PHE A 316 -0.58 18.91 11.39
C PHE A 316 0.10 19.91 10.47
N LEU A 317 1.44 19.91 10.42
CA LEU A 317 2.19 20.84 9.60
C LEU A 317 1.98 20.62 8.10
N VAL A 318 1.90 19.37 7.64
CA VAL A 318 1.62 19.06 6.23
C VAL A 318 0.22 19.57 5.84
N ILE A 319 -0.79 19.38 6.71
CA ILE A 319 -2.13 19.94 6.47
C ILE A 319 -2.11 21.48 6.52
N PHE A 320 -1.37 22.06 7.47
CA PHE A 320 -1.25 23.51 7.66
C PHE A 320 -0.48 24.24 6.54
N GLN A 321 0.27 23.52 5.71
CA GLN A 321 0.89 24.07 4.50
C GLN A 321 -0.17 24.50 3.47
N HIS A 322 -1.36 23.92 3.49
CA HIS A 322 -2.48 24.33 2.65
C HIS A 322 -3.18 25.55 3.27
N ASP A 323 -2.92 26.73 2.71
CA ASP A 323 -3.45 28.01 3.20
C ASP A 323 -4.98 27.98 3.38
N GLU A 324 -5.70 27.34 2.44
CA GLU A 324 -7.16 27.21 2.45
C GLU A 324 -7.73 26.36 3.58
N LEU A 325 -6.92 25.48 4.18
CA LEU A 325 -7.34 24.60 5.28
C LEU A 325 -7.04 25.18 6.66
N ARG A 326 -6.23 26.25 6.77
CA ARG A 326 -5.77 26.78 8.06
C ARG A 326 -6.92 27.17 8.97
N LEU A 327 -7.89 27.93 8.46
CA LEU A 327 -9.05 28.38 9.23
C LEU A 327 -9.87 27.20 9.76
N GLN A 328 -10.05 26.16 8.94
CA GLN A 328 -10.76 24.96 9.37
C GLN A 328 -9.97 24.18 10.42
N LEU A 329 -8.64 24.11 10.27
CA LEU A 329 -7.75 23.39 11.19
C LEU A 329 -7.73 23.99 12.61
N ILE A 330 -7.90 25.32 12.72
CA ILE A 330 -7.96 26.02 14.01
C ILE A 330 -9.37 26.38 14.46
N SER A 331 -10.40 25.93 13.75
CA SER A 331 -11.81 26.29 14.04
C SER A 331 -12.23 25.93 15.46
N GLU A 332 -11.80 24.77 15.96
CA GLU A 332 -11.97 24.35 17.36
C GLU A 332 -10.87 24.93 18.25
N ARG A 333 -10.91 26.25 18.49
CA ARG A 333 -9.86 27.01 19.22
C ARG A 333 -9.38 26.33 20.50
N ARG A 334 -10.28 25.87 21.38
CA ARG A 334 -9.90 25.19 22.64
C ARG A 334 -9.17 23.87 22.41
N SER A 335 -9.62 23.08 21.44
CA SER A 335 -9.03 21.79 21.07
C SER A 335 -7.63 22.01 20.46
N PHE A 336 -7.51 23.01 19.59
CA PHE A 336 -6.24 23.44 19.02
C PHE A 336 -5.25 23.94 20.08
N VAL A 337 -5.68 24.79 21.01
CA VAL A 337 -4.82 25.27 22.09
C VAL A 337 -4.40 24.13 23.03
N ALA A 338 -5.30 23.19 23.34
CA ALA A 338 -4.94 22.00 24.11
C ALA A 338 -3.87 21.15 23.41
N PHE A 339 -3.93 21.03 22.08
CA PHE A 339 -2.87 20.39 21.28
C PHE A 339 -1.54 21.15 21.38
N LEU A 340 -1.56 22.49 21.26
CA LEU A 340 -0.35 23.30 21.42
C LEU A 340 0.24 23.18 22.83
N SER A 341 -0.58 23.17 23.89
CA SER A 341 -0.11 22.99 25.26
C SER A 341 0.64 21.66 25.44
N LYS A 342 0.13 20.56 24.87
CA LYS A 342 0.85 19.26 24.87
C LYS A 342 2.20 19.36 24.16
N LEU A 343 2.30 20.14 23.08
CA LEU A 343 3.57 20.34 22.39
C LEU A 343 4.56 21.17 23.21
N VAL A 344 4.08 22.17 23.96
CA VAL A 344 4.93 22.98 24.85
C VAL A 344 5.57 22.13 25.96
N GLU A 345 4.89 21.09 26.43
CA GLU A 345 5.42 20.14 27.43
C GLU A 345 6.65 19.37 26.93
N LEU A 346 6.84 19.23 25.61
CA LEU A 346 8.06 18.62 25.05
C LEU A 346 9.31 19.47 25.33
N GLY A 347 9.16 20.78 25.58
CA GLY A 347 10.23 21.65 26.05
C GLY A 347 11.40 21.86 25.09
N THR A 348 11.28 21.46 23.81
CA THR A 348 12.37 21.62 22.82
C THR A 348 12.28 22.96 22.09
N SER A 349 13.42 23.62 21.88
CA SER A 349 13.50 24.93 21.21
C SER A 349 12.89 24.90 19.80
N GLY A 350 13.08 23.78 19.08
CA GLY A 350 12.47 23.56 17.76
C GLY A 350 10.95 23.56 17.80
N VAL A 351 10.33 22.90 18.78
CA VAL A 351 8.86 22.87 18.92
C VAL A 351 8.32 24.25 19.27
N LEU A 352 8.96 24.99 20.18
CA LEU A 352 8.56 26.36 20.52
C LEU A 352 8.62 27.29 19.29
N THR A 353 9.65 27.14 18.47
CA THR A 353 9.79 27.88 17.20
C THR A 353 8.66 27.57 16.23
N VAL A 354 8.30 26.29 16.10
CA VAL A 354 7.19 25.84 15.24
C VAL A 354 5.85 26.39 15.73
N ILE A 355 5.55 26.28 17.02
CA ILE A 355 4.31 26.82 17.61
C ILE A 355 4.20 28.32 17.37
N THR A 356 5.28 29.07 17.59
CA THR A 356 5.34 30.51 17.32
C THR A 356 5.03 30.81 15.85
N THR A 357 5.57 29.99 14.93
CA THR A 357 5.35 30.14 13.49
C THR A 357 3.90 29.85 13.11
N ILE A 358 3.29 28.82 13.70
CA ILE A 358 1.87 28.48 13.49
C ILE A 358 0.98 29.66 13.93
N LEU A 359 1.15 30.13 15.18
CA LEU A 359 0.32 31.21 15.75
C LEU A 359 0.47 32.55 15.02
N ARG A 360 1.63 32.81 14.41
CA ARG A 360 1.86 34.01 13.59
C ARG A 360 1.28 33.93 12.18
N ARG A 361 0.89 32.75 11.72
CA ARG A 361 0.32 32.50 10.37
C ARG A 361 -1.18 32.30 10.39
N VAL A 362 -1.81 32.43 11.56
CA VAL A 362 -3.25 32.39 11.73
C VAL A 362 -3.76 33.76 12.16
N ASP A 363 -5.00 34.06 11.79
CA ASP A 363 -5.65 35.30 12.19
C ASP A 363 -6.05 35.21 13.67
N LEU A 364 -5.21 35.79 14.53
CA LEU A 364 -5.49 35.92 15.95
C LEU A 364 -6.41 37.13 16.19
N ASP A 365 -7.50 36.89 16.90
CA ASP A 365 -8.38 37.94 17.43
C ASP A 365 -8.30 38.00 18.97
N SER A 366 -8.96 39.01 19.57
CA SER A 366 -8.97 39.22 21.02
C SER A 366 -9.48 38.00 21.78
N GLU A 367 -10.53 37.33 21.29
CA GLU A 367 -11.08 36.13 21.91
C GLU A 367 -10.06 34.99 21.88
N PHE A 368 -9.37 34.78 20.76
CA PHE A 368 -8.39 33.72 20.64
C PHE A 368 -7.18 33.96 21.56
N VAL A 369 -6.71 35.21 21.69
CA VAL A 369 -5.64 35.56 22.63
C VAL A 369 -6.07 35.29 24.08
N LYS A 370 -7.33 35.58 24.45
CA LYS A 370 -7.86 35.22 25.78
C LYS A 370 -7.90 33.72 26.00
N VAL A 371 -8.31 32.93 25.00
CA VAL A 371 -8.29 31.46 25.09
C VAL A 371 -6.88 30.90 25.31
N LEU A 372 -5.86 31.49 24.67
CA LEU A 372 -4.44 31.12 24.89
C LEU A 372 -3.99 31.41 26.33
N ASP A 373 -4.50 32.45 26.96
CA ASP A 373 -4.19 32.80 28.35
C ASP A 373 -4.97 31.91 29.33
N GLU A 374 -6.30 31.85 29.19
CA GLU A 374 -7.21 31.10 30.06
C GLU A 374 -6.92 29.60 30.10
N SER A 375 -6.37 29.03 29.02
CA SER A 375 -5.95 27.64 28.99
C SER A 375 -4.63 27.37 29.71
N GLY A 376 -3.96 28.41 30.22
CA GLY A 376 -2.60 28.35 30.77
C GLY A 376 -1.51 28.14 29.71
N PHE A 377 -1.83 28.26 28.42
CA PHE A 377 -0.85 28.01 27.35
C PHE A 377 0.26 29.06 27.36
N LEU A 378 -0.07 30.36 27.49
CA LEU A 378 0.94 31.42 27.52
C LEU A 378 1.91 31.27 28.69
N HIS A 379 1.37 31.00 29.89
CA HIS A 379 2.18 30.67 31.07
C HIS A 379 3.14 29.51 30.79
N ALA A 380 2.62 28.37 30.33
CA ALA A 380 3.43 27.18 30.04
C ALA A 380 4.51 27.48 28.99
N PHE A 381 4.17 28.24 27.94
CA PHE A 381 5.10 28.61 26.87
C PHE A 381 6.24 29.48 27.40
N ILE A 382 5.92 30.51 28.20
CA ILE A 382 6.89 31.41 28.84
C ILE A 382 7.83 30.61 29.75
N VAL A 383 7.28 29.73 30.58
CA VAL A 383 8.06 28.91 31.51
C VAL A 383 8.96 27.94 30.74
N SER A 384 8.46 27.26 29.71
CA SER A 384 9.27 26.36 28.88
C SER A 384 10.40 27.10 28.18
N ALA A 385 10.15 28.29 27.64
CA ALA A 385 11.18 29.09 26.98
C ALA A 385 12.28 29.54 27.97
N LYS A 386 11.91 29.93 29.20
CA LYS A 386 12.88 30.25 30.26
C LYS A 386 13.69 29.03 30.71
N ARG A 387 13.06 27.85 30.77
CA ARG A 387 13.73 26.60 31.18
C ARG A 387 14.71 26.07 30.13
N ALA A 388 14.43 26.29 28.85
CA ALA A 388 15.33 25.88 27.78
C ALA A 388 16.67 26.64 27.82
N ASP A 389 16.69 27.84 28.40
CA ASP A 389 17.88 28.67 28.64
C ASP A 389 18.73 28.89 27.37
N ASP A 390 18.05 29.06 26.23
CA ASP A 390 18.67 29.28 24.93
C ASP A 390 18.01 30.44 24.17
N ASP A 391 18.82 31.13 23.35
CA ASP A 391 18.40 32.32 22.61
C ASP A 391 17.27 32.02 21.62
N ILE A 392 17.19 30.81 21.05
CA ILE A 392 16.19 30.44 20.04
C ILE A 392 14.81 30.32 20.70
N SER A 393 14.73 29.64 21.83
CA SER A 393 13.52 29.50 22.64
C SER A 393 13.03 30.86 23.13
N MET A 394 13.94 31.67 23.68
CA MET A 394 13.59 32.99 24.18
C MET A 394 13.17 33.94 23.04
N HIS A 395 13.87 33.92 21.90
CA HIS A 395 13.47 34.68 20.71
C HIS A 395 12.06 34.30 20.24
N SER A 396 11.75 33.00 20.20
CA SER A 396 10.42 32.49 19.85
C SER A 396 9.34 32.98 20.82
N CYS A 397 9.63 32.94 22.13
CA CYS A 397 8.74 33.50 23.16
C CYS A 397 8.50 34.99 22.95
N LEU A 398 9.54 35.79 22.73
CA LEU A 398 9.40 37.23 22.50
C LEU A 398 8.56 37.52 21.24
N LEU A 399 8.77 36.77 20.16
CA LEU A 399 7.97 36.91 18.94
C LEU A 399 6.49 36.57 19.16
N LEU A 400 6.20 35.49 19.90
CA LEU A 400 4.84 35.09 20.22
C LEU A 400 4.15 36.16 21.07
N ILE A 401 4.79 36.59 22.17
CA ILE A 401 4.26 37.64 23.05
C ILE A 401 4.04 38.94 22.28
N SER A 402 4.98 39.34 21.41
CA SER A 402 4.80 40.52 20.55
C SER A 402 3.59 40.39 19.63
N THR A 403 3.30 39.19 19.14
CA THR A 403 2.16 38.92 18.25
C THR A 403 0.84 39.06 19.02
N CYS A 404 0.73 38.41 20.18
CA CYS A 404 -0.46 38.47 21.03
C CYS A 404 -0.68 39.89 21.61
N ALA A 405 0.38 40.52 22.09
CA ALA A 405 0.34 41.83 22.72
C ALA A 405 -0.11 42.94 21.76
N LYS A 406 0.02 42.77 20.44
CA LYS A 406 -0.54 43.73 19.47
C LYS A 406 -2.07 43.79 19.51
N ILE A 407 -2.71 42.71 19.94
CA ILE A 407 -4.15 42.47 19.82
C ILE A 407 -4.86 42.77 21.14
N GLU A 408 -4.50 42.08 22.23
CA GLU A 408 -5.25 42.09 23.49
C GLU A 408 -4.31 41.96 24.70
N TYR A 409 -4.70 42.60 25.81
CA TYR A 409 -4.01 42.43 27.10
C TYR A 409 -4.41 41.11 27.74
N VAL A 410 -3.43 40.38 28.29
CA VAL A 410 -3.68 39.21 29.13
C VAL A 410 -2.72 39.16 30.33
N PRO A 411 -3.17 38.66 31.49
CA PRO A 411 -2.36 38.59 32.71
C PRO A 411 -1.00 37.90 32.56
N SER A 412 -0.88 36.86 31.72
CA SER A 412 0.40 36.15 31.53
C SER A 412 1.55 37.04 31.05
N TYR A 413 1.27 38.21 30.47
CA TYR A 413 2.33 39.15 30.06
C TYR A 413 3.16 39.65 31.25
N LEU A 414 2.59 39.77 32.44
CA LEU A 414 3.31 40.22 33.63
C LEU A 414 4.45 39.26 33.99
N GLU A 415 4.29 37.96 33.73
CA GLU A 415 5.29 36.94 34.04
C GLU A 415 6.57 37.05 33.21
N ILE A 416 6.48 37.56 31.99
CA ILE A 416 7.62 37.74 31.09
C ILE A 416 8.18 39.16 31.13
N THR A 417 7.40 40.15 31.60
CA THR A 417 7.76 41.58 31.62
C THR A 417 9.10 41.85 32.34
N VAL A 418 9.32 41.23 33.50
CA VAL A 418 10.60 41.32 34.24
C VAL A 418 11.77 40.76 33.43
N THR A 419 11.54 39.67 32.71
CA THR A 419 12.58 39.01 31.89
C THR A 419 12.93 39.88 30.70
N ILE A 420 11.93 40.46 30.03
CA ILE A 420 12.10 41.41 28.93
C ILE A 420 12.95 42.60 29.38
N ALA A 421 12.63 43.20 30.55
CA ALA A 421 13.40 44.33 31.06
C ALA A 421 14.88 44.00 31.28
N ARG A 422 15.19 42.77 31.69
CA ARG A 422 16.58 42.30 31.85
C ARG A 422 17.26 42.04 30.51
N LEU A 423 16.57 41.38 29.57
CA LEU A 423 17.10 41.08 28.23
C LEU A 423 17.44 42.36 27.46
N VAL A 424 16.59 43.39 27.54
CA VAL A 424 16.87 44.71 26.95
C VAL A 424 18.22 45.26 27.43
N LYS A 425 18.54 45.11 28.71
CA LYS A 425 19.72 45.72 29.34
C LYS A 425 20.99 44.88 29.23
N LYS A 426 20.88 43.56 29.13
CA LYS A 426 22.00 42.64 29.37
C LYS A 426 22.33 41.70 28.21
N ASP A 427 21.47 41.55 27.22
CA ASP A 427 21.58 40.51 26.20
C ASP A 427 21.82 41.09 24.80
N GLU A 428 23.06 41.04 24.31
CA GLU A 428 23.41 41.66 23.03
C GLU A 428 22.62 41.09 21.83
N PHE A 429 22.23 39.82 21.88
CA PHE A 429 21.53 39.15 20.78
C PHE A 429 20.02 39.42 20.81
N LEU A 430 19.41 39.40 22.00
CA LEU A 430 17.98 39.57 22.18
C LEU A 430 17.55 41.01 22.46
N THR A 431 18.46 41.94 22.77
CA THR A 431 18.13 43.35 23.09
C THR A 431 17.14 43.92 22.09
N LYS A 432 17.39 43.81 20.78
CA LYS A 432 16.56 44.46 19.76
C LYS A 432 15.11 43.95 19.77
N ILE A 433 14.92 42.63 19.83
CA ILE A 433 13.57 42.05 19.84
C ILE A 433 12.89 42.30 21.19
N ALA A 434 13.62 42.16 22.30
CA ALA A 434 13.10 42.44 23.64
C ALA A 434 12.66 43.91 23.78
N SER A 435 13.42 44.85 23.23
CA SER A 435 13.05 46.27 23.20
C SER A 435 11.77 46.48 22.38
N TYR A 436 11.62 45.80 21.25
CA TYR A 436 10.38 45.86 20.47
C TYR A 436 9.17 45.34 21.25
N VAL A 437 9.31 44.21 21.94
CA VAL A 437 8.23 43.65 22.78
C VAL A 437 7.90 44.59 23.95
N ALA A 438 8.92 45.20 24.57
CA ALA A 438 8.71 46.16 25.65
C ALA A 438 7.86 47.36 25.20
N VAL A 439 8.09 47.89 24.00
CA VAL A 439 7.26 48.94 23.41
C VAL A 439 5.80 48.48 23.24
N GLU A 440 5.59 47.28 22.70
CA GLU A 440 4.23 46.75 22.48
C GLU A 440 3.49 46.48 23.80
N LEU A 441 4.20 46.08 24.86
CA LEU A 441 3.61 45.83 26.19
C LEU A 441 3.42 47.11 27.00
N ARG A 442 4.25 48.15 26.82
CA ARG A 442 4.16 49.43 27.55
C ARG A 442 2.79 50.10 27.41
N LYS A 443 2.07 49.85 26.31
CA LYS A 443 0.72 50.38 26.14
C LYS A 443 -0.28 49.86 27.18
N TYR A 444 0.04 48.80 27.92
CA TYR A 444 -0.76 48.27 29.00
C TYR A 444 -0.20 48.77 30.34
N ARG A 445 -1.04 49.42 31.15
CA ARG A 445 -0.64 50.11 32.38
C ARG A 445 0.15 49.19 33.33
N GLU A 446 -0.34 47.97 33.53
CA GLU A 446 0.25 46.99 34.43
C GLU A 446 1.67 46.59 34.00
N CYS A 447 1.91 46.45 32.69
CA CYS A 447 3.25 46.18 32.17
C CYS A 447 4.16 47.42 32.25
N ALA A 448 3.60 48.62 32.01
CA ALA A 448 4.35 49.87 32.08
C ALA A 448 4.90 50.13 33.49
N GLU A 449 4.09 49.89 34.53
CA GLU A 449 4.49 50.03 35.93
C GLU A 449 5.73 49.16 36.26
N ILE A 450 5.73 47.90 35.81
CA ILE A 450 6.89 47.01 35.98
C ILE A 450 8.10 47.51 35.18
N PHE A 451 7.93 48.00 33.95
CA PHE A 451 9.05 48.53 33.19
C PHE A 451 9.68 49.77 33.85
N THR A 452 8.88 50.65 34.45
CA THR A 452 9.36 51.79 35.22
C THR A 452 10.10 51.33 36.48
N GLU A 453 9.56 50.36 37.23
CA GLU A 453 10.23 49.78 38.40
C GLU A 453 11.62 49.22 38.04
N TYR A 454 11.71 48.54 36.89
CA TYR A 454 12.96 47.99 36.37
C TYR A 454 13.83 49.01 35.62
N LYS A 455 13.50 50.31 35.69
CA LYS A 455 14.26 51.43 35.11
C LYS A 455 14.49 51.29 33.60
N LEU A 456 13.49 50.82 32.86
CA LEU A 456 13.59 50.71 31.40
C LEU A 456 13.54 52.09 30.74
N ASP A 457 12.86 53.04 31.38
CA ASP A 457 12.78 54.45 30.98
C ASP A 457 14.19 55.10 30.97
N ASP A 458 14.99 54.86 32.03
CA ASP A 458 16.39 55.31 32.12
C ASP A 458 17.23 54.74 30.96
N TYR A 459 17.11 53.43 30.72
CA TYR A 459 17.86 52.75 29.67
C TYR A 459 17.55 53.33 28.28
N PHE A 460 16.26 53.51 27.95
CA PHE A 460 15.90 54.08 26.65
C PHE A 460 16.29 55.55 26.53
N THR A 461 16.29 56.31 27.63
CA THR A 461 16.77 57.70 27.66
C THR A 461 18.27 57.77 27.36
N GLU A 462 19.08 56.95 28.04
CA GLU A 462 20.53 56.86 27.83
C GLU A 462 20.90 56.40 26.42
N ASN A 463 19.99 55.70 25.74
CA ASN A 463 20.20 55.14 24.41
C ASN A 463 19.42 55.84 23.29
N LEU A 464 18.90 57.05 23.53
CA LEU A 464 18.22 57.85 22.48
C LEU A 464 19.14 58.18 21.30
N ASP A 465 20.45 58.30 21.55
CA ASP A 465 21.46 58.60 20.52
C ASP A 465 22.10 57.34 19.93
N ASN A 466 21.77 56.15 20.43
CA ASN A 466 22.35 54.89 19.94
C ASN A 466 21.68 54.47 18.62
N PRO A 467 22.38 54.47 17.47
CA PRO A 467 21.77 54.21 16.17
C PRO A 467 21.13 52.82 16.05
N LYS A 468 21.54 51.84 16.87
CA LYS A 468 20.95 50.50 16.87
C LYS A 468 19.53 50.45 17.47
N ILE A 469 19.23 51.32 18.43
CA ILE A 469 17.99 51.27 19.23
C ILE A 469 17.23 52.60 19.31
N GLN A 470 17.76 53.70 18.77
CA GLN A 470 17.16 55.03 18.74
C GLN A 470 15.69 55.02 18.27
N LYS A 471 15.39 54.35 17.15
CA LYS A 471 14.01 54.26 16.64
C LYS A 471 13.06 53.56 17.62
N ILE A 472 13.56 52.56 18.32
CA ILE A 472 12.77 51.80 19.30
C ILE A 472 12.59 52.63 20.57
N ALA A 473 13.65 53.31 21.04
CA ALA A 473 13.60 54.21 22.18
C ALA A 473 12.61 55.37 21.98
N GLN A 474 12.62 56.01 20.81
CA GLN A 474 11.63 57.04 20.46
C GLN A 474 10.20 56.48 20.47
N ARG A 475 10.00 55.30 19.88
CA ARG A 475 8.68 54.64 19.86
C ARG A 475 8.21 54.26 21.27
N TYR A 476 9.14 53.86 22.14
CA TYR A 476 8.86 53.54 23.53
C TYR A 476 8.18 54.71 24.23
N PHE A 477 8.77 55.91 24.18
CA PHE A 477 8.18 57.12 24.81
C PHE A 477 6.89 57.60 24.13
N ASN A 478 6.78 57.46 22.81
CA ASN A 478 5.61 57.89 22.03
C ASN A 478 4.39 56.95 22.18
N THR A 479 4.55 55.79 22.83
CA THR A 479 3.44 54.85 23.01
C THR A 479 2.53 55.33 24.14
N ASN A 480 1.26 55.62 23.81
CA ASN A 480 0.25 55.99 24.81
C ASN A 480 -0.13 54.76 25.65
N ILE A 481 -0.14 54.95 26.97
CA ILE A 481 -0.63 53.96 27.93
C ILE A 481 -2.16 53.97 27.89
N LYS A 482 -2.75 52.80 27.67
CA LYS A 482 -4.20 52.58 27.64
C LYS A 482 -4.77 52.33 29.02
#